data_AF-A0A6P1DA01-F1
#
_entry.id   AF-A0A6P1DA01-F1
#
_cell.length_a   1.000
_cell.length_b   1.000
_cell.length_c   1.000
_cell.angle_alpha   90.00
_cell.angle_beta   90.00
_cell.angle_gamma   90.00
#
_symmetry.space_group_name_H-M   'P 1'
#
loop_
_entity.id
_entity.type
_entity.pdbx_description
1 polymer ?
#
loop_
_entity_poly.entity_id
_entity_poly.type
_entity_poly.pdbx_seq_one_letter_code
_entity_poly.pdbx_strand_id
1 'polypeptide(L)'
;MTTVVAPPSNSAQANAAQPPAEVARARIAVLIASYQVDVVVPTKFTIETFIDDLLVVLAAAIDDDTVDFTPSTGQWSLGRPGEPAMPRWRTLADHDVVDGAVLMLSVVESAEVFTPVVEDITDALALINEREFAEFDARAAAVVGLAVLGAGATAVAALLSWSWTRTGSVWWCALPALLLGMICLGAAVRSRGGEGAARICLGLSLAALPLLFAGAAMLVPPAHGEPGPFSAANVAAGAVVAAVAAAAMIRLTGLGIATLMAVTVLGISLTAAALPMTYSDLHMRQVSSGAVFVGLILLTLAPRLAVVIARIRPPDLPDPGNEVAPSTLTGIFDAESGGDGEQDRAEDSERADQADRGIESRARLAVTSLRGLIAAISTVLAVGSVITAAVSPGGIREIIMAGAVAVLLVMRSRWYPDLVQAIALVSAAAVTVIGVGWVLVGAYQTAPARLVVVAVIAVAAMAGCVAAVRLPGKRLSPPTRRVIDLIEYAHILVVPIIAFWIMGIYTAMRGI
;
A
#
# COMPACT_ATOMS: atom_id res chain seq x y z
N MET A 1 84.78 -11.48 57.19
CA MET A 1 85.09 -12.92 57.21
C MET A 1 83.79 -13.66 57.42
N THR A 2 83.39 -14.52 56.48
CA THR A 2 83.17 -15.97 56.67
C THR A 2 82.26 -16.48 55.56
N THR A 3 82.85 -17.38 54.79
CA THR A 3 82.27 -18.20 53.74
C THR A 3 81.49 -19.40 54.31
N VAL A 4 80.76 -20.05 53.40
CA VAL A 4 80.59 -21.51 53.24
C VAL A 4 79.12 -22.00 53.30
N VAL A 5 78.56 -22.11 52.08
CA VAL A 5 78.01 -23.30 51.39
C VAL A 5 77.38 -24.43 52.22
N ALA A 6 76.24 -24.94 51.73
CA ALA A 6 75.82 -26.34 51.89
C ALA A 6 75.49 -26.96 50.51
N PRO A 7 75.67 -28.30 50.33
CA PRO A 7 75.91 -28.97 49.05
C PRO A 7 74.67 -29.76 48.51
N PRO A 8 74.77 -30.43 47.33
CA PRO A 8 73.64 -30.74 46.47
C PRO A 8 73.08 -32.16 46.65
N SER A 9 71.91 -32.41 46.08
CA SER A 9 71.53 -33.75 45.63
C SER A 9 70.65 -33.68 44.38
N ASN A 10 70.98 -34.58 43.46
CA ASN A 10 70.47 -34.68 42.09
C ASN A 10 69.56 -35.91 42.04
N SER A 11 68.32 -35.76 41.57
CA SER A 11 67.52 -36.89 41.08
C SER A 11 66.48 -36.40 40.06
N ALA A 12 66.79 -36.65 38.80
CA ALA A 12 65.88 -36.93 37.68
C ALA A 12 64.52 -36.20 37.65
N GLN A 13 64.48 -35.04 36.98
CA GLN A 13 63.23 -34.56 36.40
C GLN A 13 63.08 -35.16 35.00
N ALA A 14 62.12 -36.07 34.87
CA ALA A 14 61.58 -36.46 33.59
C ALA A 14 61.00 -35.22 32.89
N ASN A 15 61.39 -35.01 31.64
CA ASN A 15 60.74 -34.06 30.72
C ASN A 15 59.26 -34.43 30.58
N ALA A 16 58.39 -33.75 31.34
CA ALA A 16 56.96 -33.73 31.06
C ALA A 16 56.74 -32.60 30.03
N ALA A 17 56.50 -32.99 28.78
CA ALA A 17 56.09 -32.06 27.73
C ALA A 17 54.75 -31.41 28.14
N GLN A 18 54.70 -30.08 28.19
CA GLN A 18 53.45 -29.34 28.35
C GLN A 18 52.52 -29.69 27.17
N PRO A 19 51.25 -30.08 27.43
CA PRO A 19 50.30 -30.30 26.35
C PRO A 19 50.06 -28.96 25.60
N PRO A 20 49.90 -29.00 24.26
CA PRO A 20 49.66 -27.79 23.49
C PRO A 20 48.35 -27.12 23.95
N ALA A 21 48.37 -25.80 24.09
CA ALA A 21 47.20 -25.03 24.48
C ALA A 21 46.08 -25.23 23.45
N GLU A 22 45.02 -25.94 23.85
CA GLU A 22 43.84 -26.16 23.01
C GLU A 22 43.13 -24.82 22.79
N VAL A 23 43.13 -24.36 21.53
CA VAL A 23 42.47 -23.12 21.14
C VAL A 23 40.96 -23.35 21.20
N ALA A 24 40.25 -22.59 22.04
CA ALA A 24 38.80 -22.62 22.08
C ALA A 24 38.24 -22.17 20.72
N ARG A 25 37.42 -23.02 20.11
CA ARG A 25 36.81 -22.81 18.80
C ARG A 25 35.30 -22.85 18.95
N ALA A 26 34.60 -22.14 18.07
CA ALA A 26 33.17 -22.28 17.89
C ALA A 26 32.83 -22.45 16.40
N ARG A 27 31.86 -23.31 16.10
CA ARG A 27 31.21 -23.42 14.80
C ARG A 27 30.12 -22.36 14.73
N ILE A 28 30.29 -21.39 13.85
CA ILE A 28 29.33 -20.32 13.59
C ILE A 28 28.76 -20.46 12.19
N ALA A 29 27.52 -20.03 11.99
CA ALA A 29 26.91 -19.87 10.68
C ALA A 29 27.07 -18.41 10.25
N VAL A 30 27.81 -18.15 9.17
CA VAL A 30 28.02 -16.80 8.64
C VAL A 30 27.06 -16.57 7.47
N LEU A 31 26.17 -15.60 7.63
CA LEU A 31 25.22 -15.16 6.60
C LEU A 31 25.84 -14.06 5.73
N ILE A 32 25.83 -14.25 4.42
CA ILE A 32 26.34 -13.33 3.40
C ILE A 32 25.42 -13.35 2.20
N ALA A 33 24.82 -12.20 1.86
CA ALA A 33 23.80 -12.11 0.83
C ALA A 33 22.68 -13.15 1.02
N SER A 34 22.61 -14.16 0.17
CA SER A 34 21.64 -15.27 0.24
C SER A 34 22.25 -16.58 0.75
N TYR A 35 23.55 -16.60 1.07
CA TYR A 35 24.29 -17.80 1.45
C TYR A 35 24.49 -17.88 2.97
N GLN A 36 24.45 -19.11 3.49
CA GLN A 36 24.86 -19.45 4.85
C GLN A 36 26.05 -20.40 4.79
N VAL A 37 27.19 -20.00 5.37
CA VAL A 37 28.40 -20.82 5.40
C VAL A 37 28.77 -21.12 6.86
N ASP A 38 28.81 -22.39 7.21
CA ASP A 38 29.23 -22.84 8.52
C ASP A 38 30.76 -22.90 8.60
N VAL A 39 31.35 -22.06 9.46
CA VAL A 39 32.80 -21.97 9.63
C VAL A 39 33.19 -22.15 11.09
N VAL A 40 34.31 -22.83 11.32
CA VAL A 40 34.89 -22.98 12.66
C VAL A 40 35.93 -21.89 12.88
N VAL A 41 35.65 -20.98 13.81
CA VAL A 41 36.51 -19.84 14.13
C VAL A 41 36.99 -19.91 15.57
N PRO A 42 38.16 -19.31 15.89
CA PRO A 42 38.62 -19.24 17.27
C PRO A 42 37.84 -18.20 18.07
N THR A 43 37.42 -18.53 19.28
CA THR A 43 36.58 -17.62 20.10
C THR A 43 37.36 -16.66 20.98
N LYS A 44 38.63 -16.98 21.28
CA LYS A 44 39.50 -16.20 22.20
C LYS A 44 40.44 -15.22 21.49
N PHE A 45 40.51 -15.25 20.16
CA PHE A 45 41.25 -14.26 19.39
C PHE A 45 40.35 -13.08 19.03
N THR A 46 40.95 -11.90 18.84
CA THR A 46 40.23 -10.70 18.40
C THR A 46 39.72 -10.90 16.98
N ILE A 47 38.57 -10.32 16.64
CA ILE A 47 37.99 -10.48 15.31
C ILE A 47 38.96 -10.00 14.21
N GLU A 48 39.73 -8.94 14.47
CA GLU A 48 40.75 -8.43 13.53
C GLU A 48 41.80 -9.45 13.10
N THR A 49 42.14 -10.45 13.94
CA THR A 49 43.23 -11.39 13.64
C THR A 49 42.85 -12.50 12.67
N PHE A 50 41.55 -12.78 12.50
CA PHE A 50 41.09 -13.87 11.63
C PHE A 50 40.05 -13.45 10.58
N ILE A 51 39.47 -12.24 10.68
CA ILE A 51 38.40 -11.82 9.77
C ILE A 51 38.85 -11.78 8.31
N ASP A 52 40.09 -11.36 8.03
CA ASP A 52 40.59 -11.26 6.64
C ASP A 52 40.79 -12.67 6.04
N ASP A 53 41.30 -13.62 6.82
CA ASP A 53 41.40 -15.02 6.42
C ASP A 53 40.01 -15.67 6.28
N LEU A 54 39.07 -15.31 7.15
CA LEU A 54 37.68 -15.76 7.08
C LEU A 54 37.03 -15.30 5.77
N LEU A 55 37.28 -14.05 5.31
CA LEU A 55 36.77 -13.56 4.03
C LEU A 55 37.29 -14.40 2.85
N VAL A 56 38.55 -14.82 2.88
CA VAL A 56 39.12 -15.69 1.83
C VAL A 56 38.43 -17.06 1.84
N VAL A 57 38.20 -17.63 3.03
CA VAL A 57 37.48 -18.91 3.17
C VAL A 57 36.05 -18.79 2.67
N LEU A 58 35.35 -17.71 3.01
CA LEU A 58 33.98 -17.46 2.58
C LEU A 58 33.89 -17.24 1.07
N ALA A 59 34.81 -16.47 0.48
CA ALA A 59 34.88 -16.27 -0.96
C ALA A 59 35.12 -17.59 -1.71
N ALA A 60 36.05 -18.42 -1.23
CA ALA A 60 36.30 -19.73 -1.82
C ALA A 60 35.14 -20.73 -1.61
N ALA A 61 34.37 -20.60 -0.53
CA ALA A 61 33.24 -21.49 -0.24
C ALA A 61 31.99 -21.14 -1.05
N ILE A 62 31.78 -19.85 -1.37
CA ILE A 62 30.62 -19.41 -2.14
C ILE A 62 30.89 -19.54 -3.66
N ASP A 63 32.13 -19.31 -4.12
CA ASP A 63 32.56 -19.45 -5.54
C ASP A 63 31.61 -18.75 -6.54
N ASP A 64 31.10 -17.58 -6.16
CA ASP A 64 30.17 -16.76 -6.93
C ASP A 64 30.73 -15.34 -7.11
N ASP A 65 31.09 -14.99 -8.35
CA ASP A 65 31.63 -13.69 -8.72
C ASP A 65 30.65 -12.52 -8.50
N THR A 66 29.37 -12.81 -8.22
CA THR A 66 28.36 -11.77 -7.94
C THR A 66 28.36 -11.28 -6.50
N VAL A 67 29.02 -12.00 -5.57
CA VAL A 67 29.11 -11.62 -4.16
C VAL A 67 30.33 -10.73 -3.92
N ASP A 68 30.06 -9.46 -3.60
CA ASP A 68 31.11 -8.49 -3.31
C ASP A 68 31.60 -8.62 -1.86
N PHE A 69 32.84 -9.10 -1.70
CA PHE A 69 33.53 -9.17 -0.42
C PHE A 69 34.36 -7.90 -0.13
N THR A 70 34.27 -6.87 -0.97
CA THR A 70 34.85 -5.57 -0.68
C THR A 70 33.84 -4.72 0.10
N PRO A 71 34.23 -4.14 1.26
CA PRO A 71 33.31 -3.32 2.02
C PRO A 71 33.07 -2.00 1.26
N SER A 72 31.81 -1.60 1.10
CA SER A 72 31.45 -0.36 0.40
C SER A 72 32.03 0.89 1.07
N THR A 73 32.04 0.92 2.41
CA THR A 73 32.60 2.01 3.22
C THR A 73 32.98 1.49 4.61
N GLY A 74 34.27 1.33 4.94
CA GLY A 74 34.72 0.91 6.27
C GLY A 74 35.46 -0.42 6.28
N GLN A 75 35.39 -1.16 7.39
CA GLN A 75 36.08 -2.45 7.56
C GLN A 75 35.10 -3.56 7.94
N TRP A 76 35.34 -4.78 7.45
CA TRP A 76 34.52 -5.93 7.80
C TRP A 76 34.70 -6.36 9.26
N SER A 77 33.60 -6.72 9.89
CA SER A 77 33.51 -7.38 11.19
C SER A 77 32.28 -8.30 11.22
N LEU A 78 32.04 -8.94 12.36
CA LEU A 78 30.91 -9.84 12.57
C LEU A 78 29.86 -9.18 13.46
N GLY A 79 28.58 -9.40 13.17
CA GLY A 79 27.46 -8.92 13.98
C GLY A 79 26.33 -9.95 14.03
N ARG A 80 25.49 -9.91 15.06
CA ARG A 80 24.27 -10.73 15.07
C ARG A 80 23.23 -10.09 14.12
N PRO A 81 22.35 -10.88 13.48
CA PRO A 81 21.32 -10.33 12.60
C PRO A 81 20.46 -9.26 13.30
N GLY A 82 20.50 -8.03 12.80
CA GLY A 82 19.77 -6.88 13.37
C GLY A 82 20.44 -6.17 14.54
N GLU A 83 21.63 -6.60 14.95
CA GLU A 83 22.46 -5.93 15.96
C GLU A 83 23.63 -5.16 15.30
N PRO A 84 24.20 -4.15 15.98
CA PRO A 84 25.39 -3.47 15.49
C PRO A 84 26.59 -4.43 15.37
N ALA A 85 27.49 -4.11 14.44
CA ALA A 85 28.73 -4.84 14.23
C ALA A 85 29.57 -4.91 15.52
N MET A 86 30.12 -6.09 15.82
CA MET A 86 31.03 -6.26 16.96
C MET A 86 32.35 -5.52 16.67
N PRO A 87 32.95 -4.84 17.64
CA PRO A 87 34.22 -4.15 17.43
C PRO A 87 35.34 -5.14 17.09
N ARG A 88 36.18 -4.83 16.08
CA ARG A 88 37.23 -5.75 15.60
C ARG A 88 38.28 -6.12 16.67
N TRP A 89 38.49 -5.24 17.66
CA TRP A 89 39.41 -5.44 18.79
C TRP A 89 38.82 -6.26 19.96
N ARG A 90 37.58 -6.73 19.86
CA ARG A 90 36.94 -7.63 20.84
C ARG A 90 36.99 -9.07 20.36
N THR A 91 36.86 -10.00 21.30
CA THR A 91 36.79 -11.44 21.00
C THR A 91 35.34 -11.89 20.88
N LEU A 92 35.10 -13.01 20.18
CA LEU A 92 33.75 -13.60 20.09
C LEU A 92 33.24 -14.09 21.46
N ALA A 93 34.15 -14.52 22.35
CA ALA A 93 33.81 -14.88 23.72
C ALA A 93 33.28 -13.69 24.55
N ASP A 94 33.76 -12.47 24.30
CA ASP A 94 33.27 -11.25 24.98
C ASP A 94 31.81 -10.91 24.61
N HIS A 95 31.34 -11.42 23.48
CA HIS A 95 29.98 -11.24 22.96
C HIS A 95 29.10 -12.49 23.13
N ASP A 96 29.51 -13.42 23.98
CA ASP A 96 28.79 -14.66 24.33
C ASP A 96 28.35 -15.44 23.07
N VAL A 97 29.24 -15.51 22.09
CA VAL A 97 29.02 -16.27 20.86
C VAL A 97 29.34 -17.73 21.16
N VAL A 98 28.32 -18.58 21.03
CA VAL A 98 28.38 -20.02 21.28
C VAL A 98 28.36 -20.82 19.98
N ASP A 99 28.63 -22.12 20.08
CA ASP A 99 28.45 -23.05 18.96
C ASP A 99 27.02 -22.98 18.40
N GLY A 100 26.92 -22.87 17.08
CA GLY A 100 25.65 -22.72 16.36
C GLY A 100 25.12 -21.29 16.30
N ALA A 101 25.88 -20.29 16.80
CA ALA A 101 25.49 -18.90 16.67
C ALA A 101 25.51 -18.46 15.18
N VAL A 102 24.47 -17.72 14.80
CA VAL A 102 24.34 -17.12 13.48
C VAL A 102 24.88 -15.70 13.52
N LEU A 103 25.88 -15.41 12.70
CA LEU A 103 26.50 -14.10 12.54
C LEU A 103 26.38 -13.66 11.09
N MET A 104 26.41 -12.36 10.85
CA MET A 104 26.42 -11.76 9.53
C MET A 104 27.69 -10.93 9.35
N LEU A 105 28.20 -10.88 8.12
CA LEU A 105 29.24 -9.93 7.75
C LEU A 105 28.65 -8.51 7.87
N SER A 106 29.25 -7.70 8.73
CA SER A 106 28.78 -6.36 9.04
C SER A 106 29.92 -5.37 8.94
N VAL A 107 29.65 -4.18 8.42
CA VAL A 107 30.68 -3.18 8.25
C VAL A 107 30.77 -2.33 9.52
N VAL A 108 31.96 -2.28 10.12
CA VAL A 108 32.29 -1.31 11.17
C VAL A 108 32.77 -0.05 10.47
N GLU A 109 31.90 0.95 10.43
CA GLU A 109 32.27 2.31 10.04
C GLU A 109 33.03 2.97 11.19
N SER A 110 34.02 3.80 10.87
CA SER A 110 34.68 4.62 11.89
C SER A 110 33.64 5.56 12.52
N ALA A 111 33.57 5.61 13.84
CA ALA A 111 32.77 6.60 14.56
C ALA A 111 33.30 8.02 14.40
N GLU A 112 34.48 8.20 13.77
CA GLU A 112 35.01 9.50 13.40
C GLU A 112 34.22 10.09 12.24
N VAL A 113 33.10 10.72 12.60
CA VAL A 113 32.38 11.61 11.70
C VAL A 113 33.20 12.90 11.63
N PHE A 114 33.95 13.08 10.54
CA PHE A 114 34.56 14.37 10.21
C PHE A 114 33.45 15.38 9.94
N THR A 115 33.02 16.08 10.98
CA THR A 115 32.18 17.28 10.81
C THR A 115 33.11 18.38 10.28
N PRO A 116 32.90 18.88 9.05
CA PRO A 116 33.70 19.99 8.55
C PRO A 116 33.54 21.16 9.53
N VAL A 117 34.66 21.74 9.96
CA VAL A 117 34.65 22.96 10.77
C VAL A 117 34.24 24.09 9.83
N VAL A 118 32.98 24.51 9.92
CA VAL A 118 32.47 25.63 9.14
C VAL A 118 32.80 26.92 9.90
N GLU A 119 33.74 27.71 9.39
CA GLU A 119 34.21 28.93 10.03
C GLU A 119 33.25 30.13 9.83
N ASP A 120 32.48 30.14 8.73
CA ASP A 120 31.50 31.18 8.41
C ASP A 120 30.08 30.76 8.84
N ILE A 121 29.41 31.64 9.60
CA ILE A 121 28.02 31.45 10.01
C ILE A 121 27.09 31.36 8.79
N THR A 122 27.43 32.05 7.70
CA THR A 122 26.66 32.07 6.45
C THR A 122 26.69 30.70 5.77
N ASP A 123 27.86 30.08 5.70
CA ASP A 123 28.01 28.72 5.15
C ASP A 123 27.33 27.70 6.06
N ALA A 124 27.43 27.88 7.38
CA ALA A 124 26.74 27.01 8.34
C ALA A 124 25.22 27.11 8.16
N LEU A 125 24.69 28.32 7.95
CA LEU A 125 23.27 28.55 7.70
C LEU A 125 22.83 27.97 6.35
N ALA A 126 23.63 28.11 5.29
CA ALA A 126 23.35 27.52 3.98
C ALA A 126 23.29 25.99 4.05
N LEU A 127 24.25 25.37 4.76
CA LEU A 127 24.34 23.92 4.90
C LEU A 127 23.23 23.35 5.80
N ILE A 128 22.82 24.10 6.84
CA ILE A 128 21.62 23.80 7.62
C ILE A 128 20.38 23.91 6.72
N ASN A 129 20.28 24.96 5.90
CA ASN A 129 19.13 25.19 5.04
C ASN A 129 18.97 24.09 3.96
N GLU A 130 20.06 23.69 3.30
CA GLU A 130 20.06 22.58 2.33
C GLU A 130 19.69 21.23 2.98
N ARG A 131 20.05 21.04 4.25
CA ARG A 131 19.71 19.83 5.01
C ARG A 131 18.27 19.82 5.51
N GLU A 132 17.78 20.97 5.95
CA GLU A 132 16.49 21.09 6.65
C GLU A 132 15.34 21.37 5.68
N PHE A 133 15.60 22.01 4.53
CA PHE A 133 14.59 22.39 3.56
C PHE A 133 14.85 21.75 2.19
N ALA A 134 13.81 21.14 1.64
CA ALA A 134 13.87 20.61 0.28
C ALA A 134 13.89 21.74 -0.75
N GLU A 135 14.84 21.69 -1.67
CA GLU A 135 14.92 22.65 -2.79
C GLU A 135 13.82 22.38 -3.83
N PHE A 136 13.40 23.44 -4.55
CA PHE A 136 12.51 23.31 -5.69
C PHE A 136 13.24 22.74 -6.90
N ASP A 137 13.35 21.42 -6.94
CA ASP A 137 14.01 20.69 -8.00
C ASP A 137 13.09 20.41 -9.22
N ALA A 138 13.65 19.93 -10.33
CA ALA A 138 12.94 19.49 -11.53
C ALA A 138 11.81 18.50 -11.20
N ARG A 139 11.99 17.67 -10.17
CA ARG A 139 10.96 16.77 -9.64
C ARG A 139 9.71 17.53 -9.19
N ALA A 140 9.88 18.60 -8.42
CA ALA A 140 8.80 19.42 -7.89
C ALA A 140 8.11 20.20 -9.01
N ALA A 141 8.89 20.79 -9.92
CA ALA A 141 8.37 21.46 -11.11
C ALA A 141 7.47 20.55 -11.96
N ALA A 142 7.88 19.29 -12.19
CA ALA A 142 7.07 18.33 -12.92
C ALA A 142 5.74 18.00 -12.20
N VAL A 143 5.75 17.84 -10.87
CA VAL A 143 4.54 17.55 -10.09
C VAL A 143 3.57 18.73 -10.14
N VAL A 144 4.07 19.96 -9.96
CA VAL A 144 3.24 21.17 -10.05
C VAL A 144 2.67 21.32 -11.46
N GLY A 145 3.48 21.14 -12.50
CA GLY A 145 3.02 21.20 -13.90
C GLY A 145 1.91 20.18 -14.20
N LEU A 146 2.05 18.94 -13.73
CA LEU A 146 1.02 17.91 -13.89
C LEU A 146 -0.24 18.20 -13.06
N ALA A 147 -0.09 18.77 -11.86
CA ALA A 147 -1.23 19.18 -11.04
C ALA A 147 -2.02 20.31 -11.69
N VAL A 148 -1.34 21.34 -12.23
CA VAL A 148 -1.95 22.44 -12.99
C VAL A 148 -2.64 21.90 -14.25
N LEU A 149 -2.00 20.96 -14.96
CA LEU A 149 -2.62 20.31 -16.12
C LEU A 149 -3.88 19.55 -15.74
N GLY A 150 -3.87 18.77 -14.66
CA GLY A 150 -5.05 18.07 -14.16
C GLY A 150 -6.18 19.02 -13.79
N ALA A 151 -5.88 20.09 -13.03
CA ALA A 151 -6.84 21.12 -12.67
C ALA A 151 -7.41 21.82 -13.92
N GLY A 152 -6.54 22.21 -14.86
CA GLY A 152 -6.93 22.81 -16.13
C GLY A 152 -7.84 21.89 -16.96
N ALA A 153 -7.51 20.60 -17.05
CA ALA A 153 -8.33 19.62 -17.77
C ALA A 153 -9.71 19.44 -17.12
N THR A 154 -9.79 19.37 -15.78
CA THR A 154 -11.09 19.35 -15.08
C THR A 154 -11.90 20.62 -15.29
N ALA A 155 -11.27 21.79 -15.29
CA ALA A 155 -11.94 23.06 -15.53
C ALA A 155 -12.46 23.14 -16.98
N VAL A 156 -11.66 22.73 -17.96
CA VAL A 156 -12.07 22.66 -19.37
C VAL A 156 -13.25 21.70 -19.53
N ALA A 157 -13.19 20.50 -18.94
CA ALA A 157 -14.29 19.54 -18.97
C ALA A 157 -15.59 20.13 -18.38
N ALA A 158 -15.49 20.86 -17.26
CA ALA A 158 -16.64 21.52 -16.62
C ALA A 158 -17.19 22.68 -17.47
N LEU A 159 -16.33 23.54 -18.02
CA LEU A 159 -16.74 24.67 -18.86
C LEU A 159 -17.37 24.21 -20.17
N LEU A 160 -16.82 23.17 -20.81
CA LEU A 160 -17.43 22.56 -21.99
C LEU A 160 -18.76 21.90 -21.64
N SER A 161 -18.88 21.24 -20.48
CA SER A 161 -20.13 20.65 -19.98
C SER A 161 -21.21 21.71 -19.79
N TRP A 162 -20.86 22.84 -19.19
CA TRP A 162 -21.77 23.97 -19.05
C TRP A 162 -22.13 24.59 -20.42
N SER A 163 -21.16 24.75 -21.32
CA SER A 163 -21.47 25.24 -22.67
C SER A 163 -22.45 24.30 -23.39
N TRP A 164 -22.27 22.98 -23.24
CA TRP A 164 -23.14 21.97 -23.81
C TRP A 164 -24.56 22.02 -23.22
N THR A 165 -24.74 22.26 -21.91
CA THR A 165 -26.09 22.36 -21.34
C THR A 165 -26.89 23.55 -21.89
N ARG A 166 -26.22 24.57 -22.42
CA ARG A 166 -26.87 25.73 -23.07
C ARG A 166 -27.06 25.58 -24.57
N THR A 167 -26.16 24.87 -25.25
CA THR A 167 -26.12 24.84 -26.72
C THR A 167 -26.50 23.48 -27.32
N GLY A 168 -26.33 22.38 -26.58
CA GLY A 168 -26.45 21.01 -27.09
C GLY A 168 -25.44 20.64 -28.18
N SER A 169 -24.41 21.47 -28.42
CA SER A 169 -23.55 21.33 -29.59
C SER A 169 -22.46 20.28 -29.40
N VAL A 170 -22.54 19.19 -30.16
CA VAL A 170 -21.49 18.15 -30.21
C VAL A 170 -20.18 18.70 -30.81
N TRP A 171 -20.28 19.53 -31.84
CA TRP A 171 -19.12 20.05 -32.58
C TRP A 171 -18.22 20.96 -31.75
N TRP A 172 -18.82 21.84 -30.94
CA TRP A 172 -18.08 22.84 -30.17
C TRP A 172 -17.78 22.41 -28.73
N CYS A 173 -18.42 21.35 -28.22
CA CYS A 173 -18.22 20.88 -26.85
C CYS A 173 -17.66 19.46 -26.77
N ALA A 174 -18.35 18.48 -27.37
CA ALA A 174 -17.99 17.07 -27.23
C ALA A 174 -16.67 16.74 -27.94
N LEU A 175 -16.54 17.14 -29.21
CA LEU A 175 -15.36 16.80 -30.02
C LEU A 175 -14.07 17.42 -29.48
N PRO A 176 -14.01 18.71 -29.07
CA PRO A 176 -12.82 19.27 -28.46
C PRO A 176 -12.43 18.56 -27.15
N ALA A 177 -13.41 18.22 -26.30
CA ALA A 177 -13.15 17.49 -25.06
C ALA A 177 -12.54 16.11 -25.33
N LEU A 178 -13.12 15.34 -26.26
CA LEU A 178 -12.60 14.03 -26.65
C LEU A 178 -11.21 14.12 -27.28
N LEU A 179 -11.00 15.09 -28.18
CA LEU A 179 -9.73 15.28 -28.87
C LEU A 179 -8.61 15.64 -27.88
N LEU A 180 -8.85 16.58 -26.95
CA LEU A 180 -7.88 16.92 -25.91
C LEU A 180 -7.59 15.73 -24.99
N GLY A 181 -8.63 14.99 -24.58
CA GLY A 181 -8.47 13.77 -23.77
C GLY A 181 -7.62 12.71 -24.47
N MET A 182 -7.87 12.46 -25.76
CA MET A 182 -7.10 11.50 -26.56
C MET A 182 -5.66 11.95 -26.78
N ILE A 183 -5.41 13.25 -26.96
CA ILE A 183 -4.04 13.80 -27.04
C ILE A 183 -3.29 13.55 -25.73
N CYS A 184 -3.93 13.79 -24.57
CA CYS A 184 -3.33 13.52 -23.26
C CYS A 184 -3.00 12.02 -23.08
N LEU A 185 -3.89 11.11 -23.48
CA LEU A 185 -3.60 9.67 -23.45
C LEU A 185 -2.45 9.27 -24.39
N GLY A 186 -2.44 9.80 -25.62
CA GLY A 186 -1.35 9.55 -26.57
C GLY A 186 0.00 10.03 -26.03
N ALA A 187 0.03 11.21 -25.41
CA ALA A 187 1.21 11.73 -24.73
C ALA A 187 1.63 10.88 -23.51
N ALA A 188 0.67 10.35 -22.76
CA ALA A 188 0.93 9.45 -21.63
C ALA A 188 1.59 8.15 -22.08
N VAL A 189 1.15 7.56 -23.21
CA VAL A 189 1.76 6.35 -23.77
C VAL A 189 3.16 6.66 -24.33
N ARG A 190 3.34 7.80 -25.00
CA ARG A 190 4.65 8.19 -25.56
C ARG A 190 5.70 8.48 -24.48
N SER A 191 5.29 8.99 -23.32
CA SER A 191 6.18 9.33 -22.21
C SER A 191 6.62 8.13 -21.35
N ARG A 192 6.18 6.90 -21.67
CA ARG A 192 6.44 5.69 -20.86
C ARG A 192 7.91 5.26 -20.75
N GLY A 193 8.78 5.71 -21.67
CA GLY A 193 10.18 5.28 -21.75
C GLY A 193 11.20 6.28 -21.20
N GLY A 194 10.76 7.45 -20.72
CA GLY A 194 11.68 8.50 -20.23
C GLY A 194 11.91 8.45 -18.72
N GLU A 195 12.88 9.24 -18.26
CA GLU A 195 13.06 9.49 -16.83
C GLU A 195 11.80 10.13 -16.22
N GLY A 196 11.35 9.60 -15.08
CA GLY A 196 10.10 10.06 -14.46
C GLY A 196 8.81 9.62 -15.18
N ALA A 197 8.90 8.68 -16.14
CA ALA A 197 7.77 8.14 -16.91
C ALA A 197 6.52 7.84 -16.07
N ALA A 198 6.67 7.19 -14.91
CA ALA A 198 5.54 6.83 -14.04
C ALA A 198 4.70 8.04 -13.62
N ARG A 199 5.33 9.16 -13.27
CA ARG A 199 4.64 10.37 -12.81
C ARG A 199 4.00 11.11 -13.98
N ILE A 200 4.75 11.30 -15.06
CA ILE A 200 4.26 12.01 -16.26
C ILE A 200 3.09 11.25 -16.90
N CYS A 201 3.24 9.93 -17.05
CA CYS A 201 2.21 9.06 -17.58
C CYS A 201 0.94 9.07 -16.72
N LEU A 202 1.09 8.96 -15.39
CA LEU A 202 -0.05 9.04 -14.46
C LEU A 202 -0.71 10.42 -14.49
N GLY A 203 0.06 11.51 -14.48
CA GLY A 203 -0.51 12.85 -14.51
C GLY A 203 -1.27 13.15 -15.81
N LEU A 204 -0.71 12.76 -16.96
CA LEU A 204 -1.37 12.90 -18.26
C LEU A 204 -2.61 12.02 -18.39
N SER A 205 -2.56 10.78 -17.92
CA SER A 205 -3.74 9.90 -17.91
C SER A 205 -4.84 10.42 -17.00
N LEU A 206 -4.52 10.90 -15.79
CA LEU A 206 -5.49 11.52 -14.89
C LEU A 206 -6.11 12.81 -15.46
N ALA A 207 -5.33 13.63 -16.17
CA ALA A 207 -5.85 14.81 -16.86
C ALA A 207 -6.79 14.45 -18.02
N ALA A 208 -6.55 13.32 -18.71
CA ALA A 208 -7.41 12.88 -19.81
C ALA A 208 -8.80 12.41 -19.34
N LEU A 209 -8.90 11.77 -18.18
CA LEU A 209 -10.14 11.13 -17.71
C LEU A 209 -11.35 12.07 -17.59
N PRO A 210 -11.28 13.27 -16.97
CA PRO A 210 -12.42 14.18 -16.92
C PRO A 210 -12.84 14.71 -18.30
N LEU A 211 -11.87 14.92 -19.20
CA LEU A 211 -12.12 15.36 -20.58
C LEU A 211 -12.84 14.27 -21.38
N LEU A 212 -12.38 13.01 -21.27
CA LEU A 212 -12.99 11.87 -21.93
C LEU A 212 -14.39 11.57 -21.37
N PHE A 213 -14.58 11.68 -20.06
CA PHE A 213 -15.89 11.57 -19.42
C PHE A 213 -16.86 12.61 -19.99
N ALA A 214 -16.48 13.90 -19.95
CA ALA A 214 -17.31 14.99 -20.41
C ALA A 214 -17.62 14.86 -21.92
N GLY A 215 -16.59 14.62 -22.73
CA GLY A 215 -16.74 14.50 -24.18
C GLY A 215 -17.64 13.33 -24.60
N ALA A 216 -17.51 12.17 -23.95
CA ALA A 216 -18.38 11.03 -24.22
C ALA A 216 -19.82 11.25 -23.70
N ALA A 217 -19.98 11.92 -22.56
CA ALA A 217 -21.31 12.27 -22.05
C ALA A 217 -22.06 13.22 -22.98
N MET A 218 -21.36 14.17 -23.60
CA MET A 218 -21.93 15.13 -24.56
C MET A 218 -22.19 14.54 -25.95
N LEU A 219 -21.60 13.39 -26.27
CA LEU A 219 -21.83 12.70 -27.55
C LEU A 219 -23.24 12.09 -27.62
N VAL A 220 -23.81 11.76 -26.46
CA VAL A 220 -25.19 11.32 -26.33
C VAL A 220 -26.11 12.54 -26.48
N PRO A 221 -27.07 12.52 -27.43
CA PRO A 221 -28.03 13.60 -27.58
C PRO A 221 -28.84 13.87 -26.30
N PRO A 222 -29.27 15.12 -26.06
CA PRO A 222 -30.10 15.43 -24.89
C PRO A 222 -31.44 14.70 -24.95
N ALA A 223 -31.97 14.32 -23.78
CA ALA A 223 -33.11 13.41 -23.62
C ALA A 223 -34.42 13.85 -24.31
N HIS A 224 -34.54 15.12 -24.69
CA HIS A 224 -35.73 15.66 -25.36
C HIS A 224 -35.39 16.44 -26.64
N GLY A 225 -34.16 16.33 -27.14
CA GLY A 225 -33.66 17.14 -28.26
C GLY A 225 -33.44 18.63 -27.91
N GLU A 226 -33.75 19.05 -26.69
CA GLU A 226 -33.53 20.41 -26.19
C GLU A 226 -32.27 20.49 -25.31
N PRO A 227 -31.50 21.59 -25.37
CA PRO A 227 -30.37 21.82 -24.47
C PRO A 227 -30.80 21.76 -23.01
N GLY A 228 -30.09 20.97 -22.21
CA GLY A 228 -30.44 20.74 -20.81
C GLY A 228 -29.33 20.07 -20.01
N PRO A 229 -29.57 19.76 -18.73
CA PRO A 229 -28.61 19.04 -17.90
C PRO A 229 -28.35 17.63 -18.42
N PHE A 230 -27.24 17.02 -17.97
CA PHE A 230 -26.94 15.64 -18.33
C PHE A 230 -28.03 14.67 -17.85
N SER A 231 -28.50 13.85 -18.78
CA SER A 231 -29.37 12.72 -18.49
C SER A 231 -28.55 11.56 -17.88
N ALA A 232 -29.25 10.55 -17.34
CA ALA A 232 -28.60 9.32 -16.89
C ALA A 232 -27.81 8.62 -18.02
N ALA A 233 -28.28 8.70 -19.28
CA ALA A 233 -27.61 8.10 -20.43
C ALA A 233 -26.28 8.81 -20.74
N ASN A 234 -26.25 10.13 -20.62
CA ASN A 234 -25.05 10.92 -20.82
C ASN A 234 -24.00 10.57 -19.76
N VAL A 235 -24.41 10.51 -18.49
CA VAL A 235 -23.54 10.12 -17.38
C VAL A 235 -23.03 8.68 -17.55
N ALA A 236 -23.88 7.76 -17.98
CA ALA A 236 -23.48 6.37 -18.24
C ALA A 236 -22.43 6.28 -19.35
N ALA A 237 -22.62 6.98 -20.47
CA ALA A 237 -21.68 7.00 -21.59
C ALA A 237 -20.32 7.59 -21.18
N GLY A 238 -20.32 8.72 -20.48
CA GLY A 238 -19.11 9.32 -19.93
C GLY A 238 -18.37 8.37 -18.98
N ALA A 239 -19.10 7.72 -18.08
CA ALA A 239 -18.55 6.80 -17.08
C ALA A 239 -17.91 5.56 -17.72
N VAL A 240 -18.55 4.96 -18.73
CA VAL A 240 -18.00 3.81 -19.47
C VAL A 240 -16.70 4.19 -20.14
N VAL A 241 -16.67 5.31 -20.88
CA VAL A 241 -15.47 5.72 -21.62
C VAL A 241 -14.32 6.02 -20.66
N ALA A 242 -14.57 6.72 -19.55
CA ALA A 242 -13.56 6.97 -18.53
C ALA A 242 -13.04 5.66 -17.90
N ALA A 243 -13.92 4.69 -17.59
CA ALA A 243 -13.54 3.40 -17.04
C ALA A 243 -12.67 2.59 -18.00
N VAL A 244 -13.08 2.54 -19.28
CA VAL A 244 -12.36 1.84 -20.35
C VAL A 244 -11.00 2.50 -20.61
N ALA A 245 -10.94 3.83 -20.66
CA ALA A 245 -9.68 4.57 -20.81
C ALA A 245 -8.72 4.28 -19.65
N ALA A 246 -9.20 4.32 -18.40
CA ALA A 246 -8.38 3.99 -17.24
C ALA A 246 -7.90 2.53 -17.29
N ALA A 247 -8.78 1.58 -17.62
CA ALA A 247 -8.43 0.16 -17.73
C ALA A 247 -7.43 -0.11 -18.88
N ALA A 248 -7.58 0.58 -20.01
CA ALA A 248 -6.65 0.52 -21.12
C ALA A 248 -5.28 1.05 -20.70
N MET A 249 -5.21 2.17 -19.96
CA MET A 249 -3.95 2.71 -19.46
C MET A 249 -3.26 1.77 -18.48
N ILE A 250 -3.99 1.12 -17.56
CA ILE A 250 -3.43 0.07 -16.70
C ILE A 250 -2.75 -1.02 -17.54
N ARG A 251 -3.39 -1.47 -18.62
CA ARG A 251 -2.85 -2.52 -19.50
C ARG A 251 -1.68 -2.05 -20.36
N LEU A 252 -1.71 -0.80 -20.85
CA LEU A 252 -0.72 -0.29 -21.78
C LEU A 252 0.58 0.16 -21.10
N THR A 253 0.50 0.63 -19.85
CA THR A 253 1.64 1.25 -19.16
C THR A 253 2.07 0.47 -17.93
N GLY A 254 1.17 -0.23 -17.24
CA GLY A 254 1.47 -0.92 -15.98
C GLY A 254 1.83 0.02 -14.82
N LEU A 255 1.63 1.33 -14.99
CA LEU A 255 1.99 2.37 -14.02
C LEU A 255 0.72 2.92 -13.36
N GLY A 256 0.82 3.34 -12.10
CA GLY A 256 -0.28 4.04 -11.45
C GLY A 256 -1.53 3.18 -11.17
N ILE A 257 -1.34 1.87 -11.00
CA ILE A 257 -2.44 0.89 -10.94
C ILE A 257 -3.50 1.26 -9.90
N ALA A 258 -3.10 1.72 -8.71
CA ALA A 258 -4.06 2.06 -7.65
C ALA A 258 -5.03 3.18 -8.06
N THR A 259 -4.56 4.28 -8.63
CA THR A 259 -5.41 5.42 -8.99
C THR A 259 -6.26 5.12 -10.20
N LEU A 260 -5.70 4.49 -11.23
CA LEU A 260 -6.45 4.12 -12.43
C LEU A 260 -7.49 3.04 -12.10
N MET A 261 -7.16 2.07 -11.25
CA MET A 261 -8.13 1.06 -10.78
C MET A 261 -9.28 1.71 -10.03
N ALA A 262 -9.02 2.72 -9.20
CA ALA A 262 -10.08 3.46 -8.54
C ALA A 262 -11.02 4.13 -9.56
N VAL A 263 -10.48 4.78 -10.60
CA VAL A 263 -11.31 5.39 -11.65
C VAL A 263 -12.08 4.34 -12.46
N THR A 264 -11.46 3.20 -12.79
CA THR A 264 -12.15 2.09 -13.47
C THR A 264 -13.34 1.60 -12.65
N VAL A 265 -13.16 1.32 -11.35
CA VAL A 265 -14.23 0.84 -10.48
C VAL A 265 -15.31 1.91 -10.28
N LEU A 266 -14.93 3.18 -10.13
CA LEU A 266 -15.89 4.29 -10.04
C LEU A 266 -16.73 4.42 -11.31
N GLY A 267 -16.09 4.36 -12.48
CA GLY A 267 -16.79 4.42 -13.76
C GLY A 267 -17.72 3.22 -13.95
N ILE A 268 -17.28 2.00 -13.64
CA ILE A 268 -18.14 0.80 -13.66
C ILE A 268 -19.34 0.97 -12.71
N SER A 269 -19.10 1.45 -11.48
CA SER A 269 -20.15 1.65 -10.49
C SER A 269 -21.15 2.71 -10.92
N LEU A 270 -20.67 3.82 -11.49
CA LEU A 270 -21.50 4.91 -12.00
C LEU A 270 -22.32 4.48 -13.22
N THR A 271 -21.72 3.72 -14.15
CA THR A 271 -22.43 3.12 -15.28
C THR A 271 -23.51 2.15 -14.78
N ALA A 272 -23.18 1.26 -13.84
CA ALA A 272 -24.12 0.29 -13.28
C ALA A 272 -25.29 0.96 -12.55
N ALA A 273 -25.07 2.13 -11.94
CA ALA A 273 -26.13 2.93 -11.33
C ALA A 273 -26.96 3.71 -12.36
N ALA A 274 -26.33 4.27 -13.40
CA ALA A 274 -26.99 5.12 -14.37
C ALA A 274 -27.79 4.34 -15.44
N LEU A 275 -27.33 3.17 -15.89
CA LEU A 275 -28.00 2.37 -16.92
C LEU A 275 -29.44 1.94 -16.54
N PRO A 276 -29.73 1.45 -15.32
CA PRO A 276 -31.11 1.14 -14.95
C PRO A 276 -32.03 2.37 -15.06
N MET A 277 -31.54 3.56 -14.71
CA MET A 277 -32.32 4.80 -14.79
C MET A 277 -32.64 5.24 -16.21
N THR A 278 -31.93 4.73 -17.23
CA THR A 278 -32.22 5.06 -18.63
C THR A 278 -33.35 4.22 -19.21
N TYR A 279 -33.51 2.98 -18.72
CA TYR A 279 -34.46 2.02 -19.28
C TYR A 279 -35.68 1.77 -18.38
N SER A 280 -35.63 2.19 -17.13
CA SER A 280 -36.70 1.96 -16.16
C SER A 280 -37.00 3.23 -15.36
N ASP A 281 -38.26 3.37 -14.94
CA ASP A 281 -38.76 4.49 -14.12
C ASP A 281 -38.30 4.39 -12.66
N LEU A 282 -37.02 4.11 -12.45
CA LEU A 282 -36.41 4.07 -11.12
C LEU A 282 -36.13 5.49 -10.65
N HIS A 283 -36.56 5.81 -9.44
CA HIS A 283 -36.23 7.09 -8.83
C HIS A 283 -34.78 7.13 -8.35
N MET A 284 -34.15 8.31 -8.39
CA MET A 284 -32.77 8.52 -7.92
C MET A 284 -32.55 8.03 -6.47
N ARG A 285 -33.60 8.11 -5.64
CA ARG A 285 -33.59 7.57 -4.26
C ARG A 285 -33.35 6.06 -4.21
N GLN A 286 -33.96 5.30 -5.11
CA GLN A 286 -33.84 3.84 -5.15
C GLN A 286 -32.44 3.44 -5.63
N VAL A 287 -31.93 4.14 -6.65
CA VAL A 287 -30.61 3.86 -7.24
C VAL A 287 -29.47 4.23 -6.30
N SER A 288 -29.52 5.41 -5.68
CA SER A 288 -28.50 5.83 -4.72
C SER A 288 -28.42 4.90 -3.50
N SER A 289 -29.56 4.46 -2.98
CA SER A 289 -29.61 3.47 -1.90
C SER A 289 -29.13 2.08 -2.34
N GLY A 290 -29.51 1.65 -3.54
CA GLY A 290 -29.00 0.41 -4.14
C GLY A 290 -27.47 0.45 -4.34
N ALA A 291 -26.92 1.60 -4.75
CA ALA A 291 -25.48 1.78 -4.88
C ALA A 291 -24.75 1.68 -3.53
N VAL A 292 -25.34 2.18 -2.44
CA VAL A 292 -24.80 1.99 -1.08
C VAL A 292 -24.80 0.51 -0.69
N PHE A 293 -25.89 -0.21 -0.96
CA PHE A 293 -25.98 -1.65 -0.69
C PHE A 293 -24.94 -2.46 -1.49
N VAL A 294 -24.83 -2.23 -2.79
CA VAL A 294 -23.81 -2.87 -3.65
C VAL A 294 -22.40 -2.47 -3.22
N GLY A 295 -22.18 -1.21 -2.85
CA GLY A 295 -20.91 -0.73 -2.31
C GLY A 295 -20.50 -1.47 -1.04
N LEU A 296 -21.45 -1.78 -0.15
CA LEU A 296 -21.17 -2.58 1.05
C LEU A 296 -20.77 -4.02 0.68
N ILE A 297 -21.48 -4.65 -0.26
CA ILE A 297 -21.12 -5.98 -0.74
C ILE A 297 -19.70 -5.96 -1.35
N LEU A 298 -19.41 -4.98 -2.20
CA LEU A 298 -18.08 -4.81 -2.80
C LEU A 298 -17.01 -4.59 -1.74
N LEU A 299 -17.30 -3.82 -0.67
CA LEU A 299 -16.36 -3.62 0.43
C LEU A 299 -15.98 -4.94 1.11
N THR A 300 -16.96 -5.82 1.33
CA THR A 300 -16.70 -7.14 1.93
C THR A 300 -15.94 -8.08 0.99
N LEU A 301 -16.17 -7.97 -0.32
CA LEU A 301 -15.54 -8.80 -1.35
C LEU A 301 -14.19 -8.23 -1.85
N ALA A 302 -13.83 -7.00 -1.48
CA ALA A 302 -12.69 -6.28 -2.05
C ALA A 302 -11.36 -7.06 -1.97
N PRO A 303 -10.98 -7.69 -0.84
CA PRO A 303 -9.76 -8.50 -0.79
C PRO A 303 -9.79 -9.68 -1.75
N ARG A 304 -10.94 -10.35 -1.90
CA ARG A 304 -11.09 -11.49 -2.83
C ARG A 304 -10.99 -11.03 -4.28
N LEU A 305 -11.60 -9.90 -4.61
CA LEU A 305 -11.49 -9.31 -5.95
C LEU A 305 -10.05 -8.94 -6.29
N ALA A 306 -9.30 -8.38 -5.34
CA ALA A 306 -7.89 -8.05 -5.54
C ALA A 306 -7.02 -9.29 -5.82
N VAL A 307 -7.25 -10.40 -5.11
CA VAL A 307 -6.59 -11.69 -5.34
C VAL A 307 -6.92 -12.24 -6.73
N VAL A 308 -8.19 -12.17 -7.15
CA VAL A 308 -8.64 -12.60 -8.48
C VAL A 308 -8.02 -11.74 -9.58
N ILE A 309 -7.98 -10.41 -9.41
CA ILE A 309 -7.35 -9.47 -10.35
C ILE A 309 -5.86 -9.80 -10.51
N ALA A 310 -5.17 -10.11 -9.40
CA ALA A 310 -3.77 -10.49 -9.40
C ALA A 310 -3.49 -11.92 -9.88
N ARG A 311 -4.54 -12.72 -10.14
CA ARG A 311 -4.45 -14.13 -10.55
C ARG A 311 -3.55 -14.96 -9.63
N ILE A 312 -3.60 -14.68 -8.33
CA ILE A 312 -2.91 -15.50 -7.33
C ILE A 312 -3.69 -16.82 -7.27
N ARG A 313 -3.03 -17.91 -7.65
CA ARG A 313 -3.62 -19.25 -7.54
C ARG A 313 -3.48 -19.73 -6.10
N PRO A 314 -4.53 -20.29 -5.50
CA PRO A 314 -4.39 -21.03 -4.26
C PRO A 314 -3.35 -22.15 -4.45
N PRO A 315 -2.55 -22.48 -3.43
CA PRO A 315 -1.70 -23.66 -3.49
C PRO A 315 -2.59 -24.90 -3.62
N ASP A 316 -2.23 -25.81 -4.53
CA ASP A 316 -2.92 -27.09 -4.69
C ASP A 316 -2.55 -27.98 -3.50
N LEU A 317 -3.45 -28.04 -2.52
CA LEU A 317 -3.32 -28.97 -1.39
C LEU A 317 -3.74 -30.36 -1.87
N PRO A 318 -2.93 -31.42 -1.64
CA PRO A 318 -3.33 -32.78 -1.98
C PRO A 318 -4.58 -33.18 -1.20
N ASP A 319 -5.46 -33.95 -1.86
CA ASP A 319 -6.68 -34.46 -1.24
C ASP A 319 -6.36 -35.30 0.01
N PRO A 320 -7.17 -35.21 1.08
CA PRO A 320 -6.94 -35.97 2.32
C PRO A 320 -6.86 -37.47 2.03
N GLY A 321 -5.71 -38.10 2.29
CA GLY A 321 -5.48 -39.53 2.10
C GLY A 321 -4.57 -39.90 0.92
N ASN A 322 -4.16 -38.94 0.08
CA ASN A 322 -3.05 -39.17 -0.85
C ASN A 322 -1.71 -39.05 -0.13
N GLU A 323 -0.79 -40.00 -0.39
CA GLU A 323 0.58 -39.92 0.11
C GLU A 323 1.24 -38.67 -0.47
N VAL A 324 1.53 -37.71 0.41
CA VAL A 324 2.33 -36.55 0.05
C VAL A 324 3.76 -37.04 -0.04
N ALA A 325 4.34 -37.05 -1.24
CA ALA A 325 5.76 -37.33 -1.38
C ALA A 325 6.53 -36.31 -0.51
N PRO A 326 7.52 -36.73 0.28
CA PRO A 326 8.29 -35.81 1.13
C PRO A 326 8.82 -34.60 0.33
N SER A 327 9.19 -34.83 -0.94
CA SER A 327 9.63 -33.80 -1.89
C SER A 327 8.64 -32.65 -2.15
N THR A 328 7.33 -32.85 -1.90
CA THR A 328 6.29 -31.83 -2.08
C THR A 328 6.06 -31.01 -0.81
N LEU A 329 6.43 -31.54 0.35
CA LEU A 329 6.42 -30.82 1.64
C LEU A 329 7.69 -30.00 1.82
N THR A 330 8.81 -30.50 1.31
CA THR A 330 10.10 -29.81 1.27
C THR A 330 10.08 -28.64 0.28
N GLY A 331 9.25 -28.62 -0.78
CA GLY A 331 9.10 -27.41 -1.62
C GLY A 331 8.50 -26.17 -0.92
N ILE A 332 7.88 -26.33 0.25
CA ILE A 332 7.31 -25.23 1.05
C ILE A 332 8.23 -24.83 2.22
N PHE A 333 9.16 -25.71 2.64
CA PHE A 333 10.00 -25.50 3.83
C PHE A 333 11.51 -25.81 3.67
N ASP A 334 11.92 -26.43 2.57
CA ASP A 334 13.30 -26.81 2.26
C ASP A 334 13.75 -26.10 0.97
N ALA A 335 14.39 -24.95 1.16
CA ALA A 335 15.43 -24.53 0.24
C ALA A 335 16.76 -25.30 0.50
N GLU A 336 16.83 -26.16 1.52
CA GLU A 336 18.08 -26.83 1.91
C GLU A 336 17.84 -28.26 2.41
N SER A 337 17.85 -29.23 1.50
CA SER A 337 18.26 -30.59 1.87
C SER A 337 18.97 -31.25 0.68
N GLY A 338 20.28 -31.40 0.84
CA GLY A 338 21.18 -31.84 -0.21
C GLY A 338 21.03 -33.31 -0.60
N GLY A 339 20.92 -33.56 -1.90
CA GLY A 339 21.08 -34.86 -2.55
C GLY A 339 21.56 -34.65 -3.99
N ASP A 340 22.50 -35.48 -4.44
CA ASP A 340 23.39 -35.28 -5.58
C ASP A 340 22.66 -35.14 -6.95
N GLY A 341 22.89 -34.01 -7.63
CA GLY A 341 22.33 -33.71 -8.95
C GLY A 341 22.66 -32.28 -9.42
N GLU A 342 23.95 -32.01 -9.71
CA GLU A 342 24.48 -30.66 -9.99
C GLU A 342 23.86 -29.96 -11.23
N GLN A 343 23.21 -30.70 -12.13
CA GLN A 343 22.52 -30.14 -13.30
C GLN A 343 21.04 -29.78 -13.06
N ASP A 344 20.33 -30.48 -12.16
CA ASP A 344 18.91 -30.19 -11.87
C ASP A 344 18.75 -29.03 -10.87
N ARG A 345 19.74 -28.78 -10.00
CA ARG A 345 19.72 -27.67 -9.03
C ARG A 345 19.73 -26.28 -9.67
N ALA A 346 20.49 -26.08 -10.74
CA ALA A 346 20.55 -24.77 -11.41
C ALA A 346 19.22 -24.46 -12.11
N GLU A 347 18.63 -25.44 -12.80
CA GLU A 347 17.33 -25.27 -13.46
C GLU A 347 16.18 -25.10 -12.45
N ASP A 348 16.20 -25.83 -11.32
CA ASP A 348 15.18 -25.72 -10.29
C ASP A 348 15.32 -24.45 -9.43
N SER A 349 16.54 -23.97 -9.20
CA SER A 349 16.79 -22.67 -8.55
C SER A 349 16.38 -21.49 -9.44
N GLU A 350 16.68 -21.53 -10.75
CA GLU A 350 16.22 -20.49 -11.69
C GLU A 350 14.69 -20.49 -11.86
N ARG A 351 14.06 -21.67 -11.85
CA ARG A 351 12.59 -21.82 -11.87
C ARG A 351 11.96 -21.32 -10.57
N ALA A 352 12.56 -21.62 -9.41
CA ALA A 352 12.12 -21.12 -8.11
C ALA A 352 12.23 -19.59 -8.05
N ASP A 353 13.35 -19.03 -8.47
CA ASP A 353 13.57 -17.58 -8.56
C ASP A 353 12.57 -16.89 -9.50
N GLN A 354 12.28 -17.48 -10.67
CA GLN A 354 11.27 -16.94 -11.58
C GLN A 354 9.84 -17.08 -11.02
N ALA A 355 9.54 -18.15 -10.30
CA ALA A 355 8.28 -18.32 -9.60
C ALA A 355 8.12 -17.29 -8.49
N ASP A 356 9.15 -17.05 -7.69
CA ASP A 356 9.17 -16.08 -6.58
C ASP A 356 9.06 -14.64 -7.07
N ARG A 357 9.81 -14.25 -8.11
CA ARG A 357 9.65 -12.95 -8.79
C ARG A 357 8.23 -12.80 -9.37
N GLY A 358 7.64 -13.91 -9.83
CA GLY A 358 6.24 -13.97 -10.26
C GLY A 358 5.24 -13.77 -9.12
N ILE A 359 5.52 -14.30 -7.92
CA ILE A 359 4.68 -14.16 -6.73
C ILE A 359 4.76 -12.74 -6.18
N GLU A 360 5.97 -12.15 -6.06
CA GLU A 360 6.14 -10.79 -5.53
C GLU A 360 5.41 -9.76 -6.41
N SER A 361 5.57 -9.87 -7.74
CA SER A 361 4.90 -8.97 -8.68
C SER A 361 3.38 -9.08 -8.62
N ARG A 362 2.83 -10.30 -8.49
CA ARG A 362 1.39 -10.53 -8.30
C ARG A 362 0.89 -10.03 -6.95
N ALA A 363 1.66 -10.23 -5.88
CA ALA A 363 1.33 -9.71 -4.55
C ALA A 363 1.28 -8.17 -4.57
N ARG A 364 2.26 -7.52 -5.21
CA ARG A 364 2.29 -6.06 -5.41
C ARG A 364 1.09 -5.58 -6.23
N LEU A 365 0.73 -6.31 -7.28
CA LEU A 365 -0.48 -6.03 -8.08
C LEU A 365 -1.75 -6.17 -7.25
N ALA A 366 -1.87 -7.19 -6.39
CA ALA A 366 -3.02 -7.39 -5.51
C ALA A 366 -3.17 -6.23 -4.52
N VAL A 367 -2.09 -5.84 -3.83
CA VAL A 367 -2.10 -4.74 -2.86
C VAL A 367 -2.44 -3.40 -3.52
N THR A 368 -1.81 -3.09 -4.67
CA THR A 368 -2.08 -1.84 -5.40
C THR A 368 -3.49 -1.80 -6.00
N SER A 369 -4.00 -2.91 -6.51
CA SER A 369 -5.39 -3.03 -6.98
C SER A 369 -6.38 -2.88 -5.83
N LEU A 370 -6.09 -3.47 -4.65
CA LEU A 370 -6.91 -3.33 -3.45
C LEU A 370 -6.97 -1.88 -2.97
N ARG A 371 -5.86 -1.13 -3.01
CA ARG A 371 -5.84 0.32 -2.69
C ARG A 371 -6.84 1.08 -3.56
N GLY A 372 -6.82 0.84 -4.87
CA GLY A 372 -7.75 1.48 -5.80
C GLY A 372 -9.21 1.08 -5.57
N LEU A 373 -9.44 -0.20 -5.32
CA LEU A 373 -10.77 -0.75 -5.07
C LEU A 373 -11.40 -0.18 -3.79
N ILE A 374 -10.64 -0.13 -2.68
CA ILE A 374 -11.10 0.46 -1.41
C ILE A 374 -11.39 1.96 -1.58
N ALA A 375 -10.53 2.71 -2.27
CA ALA A 375 -10.76 4.12 -2.54
C ALA A 375 -12.04 4.35 -3.35
N ALA A 376 -12.28 3.58 -4.40
CA ALA A 376 -13.49 3.69 -5.20
C ALA A 376 -14.75 3.31 -4.40
N ILE A 377 -14.74 2.18 -3.69
CA ILE A 377 -15.88 1.71 -2.92
C ILE A 377 -16.22 2.69 -1.80
N SER A 378 -15.23 3.23 -1.09
CA SER A 378 -15.46 4.20 -0.03
C SER A 378 -16.07 5.49 -0.59
N THR A 379 -15.63 5.96 -1.76
CA THR A 379 -16.26 7.07 -2.48
C THR A 379 -17.71 6.75 -2.88
N VAL A 380 -18.00 5.55 -3.43
CA VAL A 380 -19.39 5.15 -3.78
C VAL A 380 -20.29 5.15 -2.55
N LEU A 381 -19.82 4.58 -1.44
CA LEU A 381 -20.57 4.54 -0.18
C LEU A 381 -20.86 5.94 0.36
N ALA A 382 -19.86 6.82 0.35
CA ALA A 382 -20.00 8.19 0.84
C ALA A 382 -20.92 9.02 -0.04
N VAL A 383 -20.62 9.09 -1.34
CA VAL A 383 -21.41 9.89 -2.30
C VAL A 383 -22.82 9.33 -2.44
N GLY A 384 -22.99 8.00 -2.48
CA GLY A 384 -24.30 7.36 -2.53
C GLY A 384 -25.15 7.69 -1.29
N SER A 385 -24.55 7.70 -0.10
CA SER A 385 -25.25 8.08 1.14
C SER A 385 -25.67 9.56 1.14
N VAL A 386 -24.79 10.45 0.68
CA VAL A 386 -25.08 11.89 0.57
C VAL A 386 -26.17 12.16 -0.48
N ILE A 387 -26.11 11.51 -1.65
CA ILE A 387 -27.17 11.63 -2.67
C ILE A 387 -28.50 11.12 -2.13
N THR A 388 -28.51 9.97 -1.45
CA THR A 388 -29.74 9.41 -0.86
C THR A 388 -30.37 10.41 0.11
N ALA A 389 -29.57 11.03 0.98
CA ALA A 389 -30.03 12.07 1.90
C ALA A 389 -30.49 13.34 1.15
N ALA A 390 -29.80 13.75 0.09
CA ALA A 390 -30.15 14.94 -0.69
C ALA A 390 -31.48 14.79 -1.45
N VAL A 391 -31.82 13.58 -1.90
CA VAL A 391 -33.08 13.30 -2.59
C VAL A 391 -34.28 13.29 -1.62
N SER A 392 -34.06 12.98 -0.33
CA SER A 392 -35.11 13.03 0.70
C SER A 392 -34.59 13.71 1.98
N PRO A 393 -34.40 15.04 1.94
CA PRO A 393 -33.77 15.75 3.05
C PRO A 393 -34.60 15.67 4.33
N GLY A 394 -33.94 15.37 5.46
CA GLY A 394 -34.59 15.22 6.77
C GLY A 394 -35.28 13.86 7.00
N GLY A 395 -35.20 12.94 6.03
CA GLY A 395 -35.71 11.58 6.18
C GLY A 395 -34.93 10.78 7.23
N ILE A 396 -35.63 10.24 8.24
CA ILE A 396 -35.02 9.50 9.35
C ILE A 396 -34.24 8.28 8.83
N ARG A 397 -34.73 7.61 7.80
CA ARG A 397 -34.11 6.39 7.23
C ARG A 397 -32.77 6.73 6.59
N GLU A 398 -32.72 7.82 5.85
CA GLU A 398 -31.55 8.34 5.14
C GLU A 398 -30.48 8.80 6.13
N ILE A 399 -30.88 9.48 7.21
CA ILE A 399 -29.97 9.88 8.29
C ILE A 399 -29.38 8.64 8.98
N ILE A 400 -30.20 7.65 9.33
CA ILE A 400 -29.75 6.40 9.96
C ILE A 400 -28.79 5.64 9.02
N MET A 401 -29.12 5.52 7.73
CA MET A 401 -28.25 4.85 6.76
C MET A 401 -26.89 5.54 6.67
N ALA A 402 -26.88 6.87 6.51
CA ALA A 402 -25.63 7.63 6.38
C ALA A 402 -24.78 7.57 7.65
N GLY A 403 -25.42 7.69 8.83
CA GLY A 403 -24.74 7.50 10.11
C GLY A 403 -24.16 6.09 10.24
N ALA A 404 -24.91 5.08 9.80
CA ALA A 404 -24.47 3.70 9.86
C ALA A 404 -23.28 3.43 8.92
N VAL A 405 -23.31 3.97 7.70
CA VAL A 405 -22.20 3.90 6.73
C VAL A 405 -20.97 4.62 7.26
N ALA A 406 -21.11 5.81 7.84
CA ALA A 406 -19.99 6.56 8.40
C ALA A 406 -19.30 5.79 9.55
N VAL A 407 -20.07 5.24 10.48
CA VAL A 407 -19.53 4.40 11.57
C VAL A 407 -18.85 3.16 11.00
N LEU A 408 -19.51 2.46 10.07
CA LEU A 408 -18.97 1.27 9.42
C LEU A 408 -17.61 1.54 8.75
N LEU A 409 -17.49 2.63 7.99
CA LEU A 409 -16.24 3.01 7.31
C LEU A 409 -15.10 3.28 8.30
N VAL A 410 -15.38 4.01 9.40
CA VAL A 410 -14.37 4.26 10.46
C VAL A 410 -13.96 2.95 11.12
N MET A 411 -14.90 2.08 11.48
CA MET A 411 -14.58 0.80 12.11
C MET A 411 -13.80 -0.12 11.16
N ARG A 412 -14.17 -0.13 9.88
CA ARG A 412 -13.50 -0.94 8.86
C ARG A 412 -12.04 -0.54 8.61
N SER A 413 -11.70 0.74 8.82
CA SER A 413 -10.32 1.22 8.65
C SER A 413 -9.30 0.44 9.49
N ARG A 414 -9.71 -0.08 10.66
CA ARG A 414 -8.86 -0.88 11.55
C ARG A 414 -8.42 -2.23 10.97
N TRP A 415 -9.16 -2.78 10.00
CA TRP A 415 -8.85 -4.08 9.40
C TRP A 415 -7.77 -4.00 8.31
N TYR A 416 -7.52 -2.81 7.78
CA TYR A 416 -6.56 -2.61 6.71
C TYR A 416 -5.25 -2.06 7.27
N PRO A 417 -4.13 -2.81 7.21
CA PRO A 417 -2.84 -2.33 7.68
C PRO A 417 -2.25 -1.25 6.76
N ASP A 418 -2.73 -1.17 5.52
CA ASP A 418 -2.27 -0.20 4.53
C ASP A 418 -2.82 1.22 4.80
N LEU A 419 -1.91 2.20 4.92
CA LEU A 419 -2.24 3.58 5.24
C LEU A 419 -3.22 4.20 4.23
N VAL A 420 -3.03 3.94 2.94
CA VAL A 420 -3.86 4.54 1.88
C VAL A 420 -5.30 4.03 1.98
N GLN A 421 -5.48 2.73 2.22
CA GLN A 421 -6.79 2.12 2.42
C GLN A 421 -7.48 2.65 3.68
N ALA A 422 -6.76 2.76 4.79
CA ALA A 422 -7.29 3.31 6.04
C ALA A 422 -7.72 4.78 5.88
N ILE A 423 -6.87 5.62 5.29
CA ILE A 423 -7.19 7.04 5.03
C ILE A 423 -8.41 7.17 4.10
N ALA A 424 -8.50 6.34 3.05
CA ALA A 424 -9.62 6.38 2.11
C ALA A 424 -10.98 6.05 2.77
N LEU A 425 -11.00 5.17 3.76
CA LEU A 425 -12.21 4.84 4.52
C LEU A 425 -12.57 5.94 5.51
N VAL A 426 -11.60 6.46 6.25
CA VAL A 426 -11.82 7.54 7.24
C VAL A 426 -12.23 8.85 6.54
N SER A 427 -11.60 9.19 5.42
CA SER A 427 -11.98 10.38 4.65
C SER A 427 -13.38 10.25 4.04
N ALA A 428 -13.75 9.07 3.53
CA ALA A 428 -15.11 8.79 3.06
C ALA A 428 -16.14 8.92 4.18
N ALA A 429 -15.83 8.46 5.40
CA ALA A 429 -16.70 8.67 6.55
C ALA A 429 -16.89 10.16 6.87
N ALA A 430 -15.81 10.94 6.84
CA ALA A 430 -15.87 12.40 7.04
C ALA A 430 -16.71 13.08 5.95
N VAL A 431 -16.51 12.72 4.67
CA VAL A 431 -17.32 13.21 3.54
C VAL A 431 -18.79 12.87 3.73
N THR A 432 -19.10 11.67 4.21
CA THR A 432 -20.48 11.24 4.48
C THR A 432 -21.14 12.12 5.55
N VAL A 433 -20.48 12.31 6.69
CA VAL A 433 -21.00 13.10 7.81
C VAL A 433 -21.15 14.58 7.43
N ILE A 434 -20.13 15.16 6.79
CA ILE A 434 -20.16 16.57 6.36
C ILE A 434 -21.21 16.77 5.27
N GLY A 435 -21.26 15.89 4.27
CA GLY A 435 -22.19 15.99 3.15
C GLY A 435 -23.66 15.86 3.59
N VAL A 436 -23.98 14.91 4.46
CA VAL A 436 -25.33 14.80 5.03
C VAL A 436 -25.63 15.97 5.97
N GLY A 437 -24.65 16.42 6.74
CA GLY A 437 -24.75 17.64 7.53
C GLY A 437 -25.16 18.86 6.71
N TRP A 438 -24.49 19.07 5.58
CA TRP A 438 -24.80 20.13 4.63
C TRP A 438 -26.24 20.04 4.10
N VAL A 439 -26.65 18.83 3.69
CA VAL A 439 -28.03 18.57 3.22
C VAL A 439 -29.05 18.90 4.31
N LEU A 440 -28.83 18.46 5.56
CA LEU A 440 -29.77 18.68 6.66
C LEU A 440 -29.85 20.15 7.07
N VAL A 441 -28.74 20.89 7.07
CA VAL A 441 -28.73 22.34 7.35
C VAL A 441 -29.52 23.09 6.28
N GLY A 442 -29.43 22.69 5.01
CA GLY A 442 -30.24 23.26 3.92
C GLY A 442 -31.73 22.90 4.02
N ALA A 443 -32.06 21.74 4.58
CA ALA A 443 -33.43 21.25 4.71
C ALA A 443 -34.19 21.85 5.90
N TYR A 444 -33.54 21.98 7.06
CA TYR A 444 -34.18 22.44 8.28
C TYR A 444 -34.37 23.96 8.30
N GLN A 445 -35.61 24.40 8.52
CA GLN A 445 -35.97 25.82 8.50
C GLN A 445 -35.73 26.53 9.84
N THR A 446 -35.68 25.80 10.95
CA THR A 446 -35.51 26.40 12.28
C THR A 446 -34.03 26.52 12.64
N ALA A 447 -33.64 27.69 13.17
CA ALA A 447 -32.30 27.93 13.71
C ALA A 447 -31.84 26.87 14.73
N PRO A 448 -32.65 26.46 15.74
CA PRO A 448 -32.21 25.44 16.69
C PRO A 448 -31.93 24.08 16.03
N ALA A 449 -32.73 23.63 15.06
CA ALA A 449 -32.47 22.35 14.39
C ALA A 449 -31.16 22.38 13.59
N ARG A 450 -30.87 23.47 12.89
CA ARG A 450 -29.59 23.65 12.18
C ARG A 450 -28.40 23.67 13.14
N LEU A 451 -28.53 24.35 14.29
CA LEU A 451 -27.49 24.36 15.33
C LEU A 451 -27.22 22.97 15.89
N VAL A 452 -28.27 22.15 16.11
CA VAL A 452 -28.10 20.76 16.57
C VAL A 452 -27.30 19.94 15.56
N VAL A 453 -27.60 20.05 14.26
CA VAL A 453 -26.84 19.35 13.21
C VAL A 453 -25.36 19.75 13.24
N VAL A 454 -25.07 21.05 13.29
CA VAL A 454 -23.69 21.56 13.36
C VAL A 454 -22.99 21.08 14.65
N ALA A 455 -23.68 21.10 15.79
CA ALA A 455 -23.15 20.63 17.06
C ALA A 455 -22.81 19.14 17.03
N VAL A 456 -23.66 18.29 16.44
CA VAL A 456 -23.39 16.85 16.29
C VAL A 456 -22.15 16.60 15.44
N ILE A 457 -21.98 17.33 14.33
CA ILE A 457 -20.80 17.23 13.47
C ILE A 457 -19.54 17.66 14.23
N ALA A 458 -19.61 18.76 14.97
CA ALA A 458 -18.50 19.24 15.79
C ALA A 458 -18.10 18.22 16.87
N VAL A 459 -19.08 17.60 17.55
CA VAL A 459 -18.83 16.54 18.54
C VAL A 459 -18.20 15.31 17.89
N ALA A 460 -18.67 14.88 16.71
CA ALA A 460 -18.07 13.76 15.99
C ALA A 460 -16.62 14.06 15.58
N ALA A 461 -16.33 15.28 15.10
CA ALA A 461 -14.97 15.70 14.76
C ALA A 461 -14.05 15.74 15.99
N MET A 462 -14.52 16.28 17.12
CA MET A 462 -13.77 16.27 18.38
C MET A 462 -13.51 14.84 18.87
N ALA A 463 -14.50 13.96 18.83
CA ALA A 463 -14.35 12.56 19.21
C ALA A 463 -13.33 11.85 18.32
N GLY A 464 -13.37 12.10 17.00
CA GLY A 464 -12.37 11.59 16.04
C GLY A 464 -10.96 12.08 16.35
N CYS A 465 -10.79 13.36 16.67
CA CYS A 465 -9.50 13.94 17.07
C CYS A 465 -8.97 13.29 18.37
N VAL A 466 -9.81 13.18 19.40
CA VAL A 466 -9.44 12.51 20.65
C VAL A 466 -9.06 11.06 20.40
N ALA A 467 -9.81 10.34 19.56
CA ALA A 467 -9.50 8.97 19.18
C ALA A 467 -8.15 8.86 18.46
N ALA A 468 -7.86 9.76 17.51
CA ALA A 468 -6.61 9.78 16.77
C ALA A 468 -5.39 10.01 17.67
N VAL A 469 -5.52 10.83 18.72
CA VAL A 469 -4.42 11.08 19.68
C VAL A 469 -4.29 9.96 20.72
N ARG A 470 -5.41 9.37 21.17
CA ARG A 470 -5.41 8.48 22.34
C ARG A 470 -5.33 6.98 22.02
N LEU A 471 -5.67 6.55 20.81
CA LEU A 471 -5.73 5.13 20.45
C LEU A 471 -4.41 4.53 19.92
N PRO A 472 -3.54 5.24 19.20
CA PRO A 472 -2.28 4.66 18.72
C PRO A 472 -1.46 4.03 19.85
N GLY A 473 -0.96 2.81 19.63
CA GLY A 473 -0.16 2.07 20.61
C GLY A 473 -0.93 1.46 21.79
N LYS A 474 -2.24 1.71 21.93
CA LYS A 474 -3.03 1.08 23.00
C LYS A 474 -3.43 -0.35 22.65
N ARG A 475 -3.08 -1.29 23.51
CA ARG A 475 -3.60 -2.66 23.46
C ARG A 475 -5.01 -2.68 24.05
N LEU A 476 -6.02 -2.83 23.19
CA LEU A 476 -7.41 -3.00 23.62
C LEU A 476 -7.58 -4.36 24.32
N SER A 477 -8.37 -4.40 25.39
CA SER A 477 -8.69 -5.66 26.05
C SER A 477 -9.54 -6.55 25.10
N PRO A 478 -9.42 -7.89 25.20
CA PRO A 478 -10.24 -8.81 24.42
C PRO A 478 -11.75 -8.52 24.42
N PRO A 479 -12.41 -8.22 25.56
CA PRO A 479 -13.84 -7.92 25.57
C PRO A 479 -14.16 -6.61 24.84
N THR A 480 -13.35 -5.56 25.00
CA THR A 480 -13.56 -4.29 24.27
C THR A 480 -13.44 -4.49 22.76
N ARG A 481 -12.43 -5.25 22.31
CA ARG A 481 -12.30 -5.60 20.89
C ARG A 481 -13.53 -6.34 20.38
N ARG A 482 -14.03 -7.31 21.15
CA ARG A 482 -15.24 -8.06 20.79
C ARG A 482 -16.49 -7.21 20.69
N VAL A 483 -16.68 -6.24 21.60
CA VAL A 483 -17.80 -5.29 21.54
C VAL A 483 -17.71 -4.41 20.29
N ILE A 484 -16.51 -3.92 19.96
CA ILE A 484 -16.27 -3.15 18.74
C ILE A 484 -16.62 -4.00 17.50
N ASP A 485 -16.19 -5.26 17.46
CA ASP A 485 -16.52 -6.17 16.36
C ASP A 485 -18.04 -6.40 16.25
N LEU A 486 -18.75 -6.54 17.37
CA LEU A 486 -20.21 -6.70 17.39
C LEU A 486 -20.94 -5.46 16.86
N ILE A 487 -20.48 -4.26 17.24
CA ILE A 487 -21.02 -3.00 16.72
C ILE A 487 -20.78 -2.91 15.21
N GLU A 488 -19.60 -3.29 14.73
CA GLU A 488 -19.30 -3.33 13.29
C GLU A 488 -20.26 -4.29 12.56
N TYR A 489 -20.47 -5.50 13.08
CA TYR A 489 -21.42 -6.47 12.49
C TYR A 489 -22.86 -5.96 12.51
N ALA A 490 -23.28 -5.28 13.57
CA ALA A 490 -24.60 -4.65 13.62
C ALA A 490 -24.77 -3.62 12.50
N HIS A 491 -23.75 -2.81 12.21
CA HIS A 491 -23.79 -1.84 11.12
C HIS A 491 -23.79 -2.50 9.73
N ILE A 492 -23.02 -3.58 9.56
CA ILE A 492 -23.06 -4.39 8.33
C ILE A 492 -24.48 -4.95 8.08
N LEU A 493 -25.24 -5.27 9.12
CA LEU A 493 -26.62 -5.76 9.01
C LEU A 493 -27.65 -4.63 8.80
N VAL A 494 -27.50 -3.51 9.52
CA VAL A 494 -28.44 -2.38 9.47
C VAL A 494 -28.47 -1.72 8.10
N VAL A 495 -27.30 -1.56 7.45
CA VAL A 495 -27.21 -0.86 6.16
C VAL A 495 -28.08 -1.51 5.08
N PRO A 496 -28.02 -2.83 4.81
CA PRO A 496 -28.93 -3.50 3.88
C PRO A 496 -30.41 -3.35 4.22
N ILE A 497 -30.78 -3.48 5.50
CA ILE A 497 -32.17 -3.38 5.94
C ILE A 497 -32.71 -2.00 5.62
N ILE A 498 -31.99 -0.95 6.02
CA ILE A 498 -32.41 0.42 5.76
C ILE A 498 -32.36 0.73 4.26
N ALA A 499 -31.37 0.23 3.52
CA ALA A 499 -31.28 0.43 2.08
C ALA A 499 -32.50 -0.14 1.34
N PHE A 500 -32.90 -1.38 1.65
CA PHE A 500 -34.11 -1.98 1.06
C PHE A 500 -35.39 -1.27 1.48
N TRP A 501 -35.42 -0.68 2.67
CA TRP A 501 -36.53 0.18 3.08
C TRP A 501 -36.60 1.48 2.29
N ILE A 502 -35.45 2.10 2.01
CA ILE A 502 -35.35 3.30 1.17
C ILE A 502 -35.72 2.96 -0.28
N MET A 503 -35.28 1.83 -0.81
CA MET A 503 -35.65 1.36 -2.15
C MET A 503 -37.15 1.08 -2.30
N GLY A 504 -37.89 0.88 -1.20
CA GLY A 504 -39.31 0.58 -1.22
C GLY A 504 -39.65 -0.90 -1.42
N ILE A 505 -38.67 -1.79 -1.22
CA ILE A 505 -38.85 -3.24 -1.39
C ILE A 505 -39.85 -3.79 -0.37
N TYR A 506 -39.73 -3.38 0.91
CA TYR A 506 -40.68 -3.81 1.94
C TYR A 506 -42.11 -3.34 1.69
N THR A 507 -42.28 -2.15 1.11
CA THR A 507 -43.61 -1.65 0.74
C THR A 507 -44.17 -2.41 -0.45
N ALA A 508 -43.33 -2.74 -1.45
CA ALA A 508 -43.75 -3.56 -2.59
C ALA A 508 -44.18 -4.97 -2.14
N MET A 509 -43.40 -5.63 -1.27
CA MET A 509 -43.73 -6.97 -0.76
C MET A 509 -45.00 -7.02 0.09
N ARG A 510 -45.42 -5.91 0.71
CA ARG A 510 -46.69 -5.84 1.45
C ARG A 510 -47.91 -5.70 0.54
N GLY A 511 -47.70 -5.27 -0.71
CA GLY A 511 -48.76 -5.06 -1.69
C GLY A 511 -49.00 -6.23 -2.64
N ILE A 512 -48.17 -7.28 -2.55
CA ILE A 512 -48.35 -8.59 -3.17
C ILE A 512 -49.02 -9.49 -2.13
#